data_AF-A0A7Y0Z5D7-F1
#
_entry.id   AF-A0A7Y0Z5D7-F1
#
_cell.length_a   1.000
_cell.length_b   1.000
_cell.length_c   1.000
_cell.angle_alpha   90.00
_cell.angle_beta   90.00
_cell.angle_gamma   90.00
#
_symmetry.space_group_name_H-M   'P 1'
#
loop_
_entity.id
_entity.type
_entity.pdbx_description
1 polymer ?
#
loop_
_entity_poly.entity_id
_entity_poly.type
_entity_poly.pdbx_seq_one_letter_code
_entity_poly.pdbx_strand_id
1 'polypeptide(L)' 'MGIVKITDQLHEQLRLASAAMDRSINAQAEFWIKIGLLAELNPHLPYNELINKLLLDKPDLIRGRG' A
#
# COMPACT_ATOMS: atom_id res chain seq x y z
N MET A 1 3.74 13.41 -12.74
CA MET A 1 4.08 12.28 -11.85
C MET A 1 5.25 12.72 -10.99
N GLY A 2 5.13 12.70 -9.65
CA GLY A 2 6.26 12.96 -8.76
C GLY A 2 7.09 11.67 -8.58
N ILE A 3 8.42 11.78 -8.59
CA ILE A 3 9.30 10.64 -8.34
C ILE A 3 9.53 10.54 -6.82
N VAL A 4 9.14 9.42 -6.22
CA VAL A 4 9.47 9.12 -4.82
C VAL A 4 10.77 8.34 -4.81
N LYS A 5 11.80 8.88 -4.16
CA LYS A 5 13.07 8.17 -3.96
C LYS A 5 12.94 7.24 -2.75
N ILE A 6 13.39 6.01 -2.91
CA ILE A 6 13.48 5.01 -1.85
C ILE A 6 14.91 4.45 -1.80
N THR A 7 15.26 3.77 -0.70
CA THR A 7 16.56 3.14 -0.56
C THR A 7 16.69 1.92 -1.49
N ASP A 8 17.91 1.58 -1.91
CA ASP A 8 18.17 0.40 -2.74
C ASP A 8 17.72 -0.89 -2.05
N GLN A 9 17.88 -0.95 -0.73
CA GLN A 9 17.39 -2.06 0.09
C GLN A 9 15.87 -2.22 -0.03
N LEU A 10 15.10 -1.13 0.07
CA LEU A 10 13.64 -1.19 -0.04
C LEU A 10 13.21 -1.55 -1.47
N HIS A 11 13.93 -1.06 -2.48
CA HIS A 11 13.69 -1.42 -3.87
C HIS A 11 13.88 -2.93 -4.12
N GLU A 12 14.91 -3.55 -3.52
CA GLU A 12 15.10 -5.00 -3.63
C GLU A 12 14.00 -5.78 -2.92
N GLN A 13 13.57 -5.34 -1.73
CA GLN A 13 12.41 -5.95 -1.05
C GLN A 13 11.13 -5.85 -1.89
N LEU A 14 10.90 -4.72 -2.55
CA LEU A 14 9.79 -4.56 -3.50
C LEU A 14 9.88 -5.55 -4.65
N ARG A 15 11.07 -5.74 -5.22
CA ARG A 15 11.30 -6.66 -6.34
C ARG A 15 10.99 -8.10 -5.95
N LEU A 16 11.47 -8.55 -4.79
CA LEU A 16 11.21 -9.90 -4.27
C LEU A 16 9.72 -10.11 -3.98
N ALA A 17 9.08 -9.16 -3.30
CA ALA A 17 7.66 -9.24 -2.98
C ALA A 17 6.77 -9.19 -4.23
N SER A 18 7.12 -8.35 -5.20
CA SER A 18 6.46 -8.23 -6.51
C SER A 18 6.45 -9.56 -7.26
N ALA A 19 7.59 -10.27 -7.28
CA ALA A 19 7.69 -11.60 -7.88
C ALA A 19 6.86 -12.66 -7.13
N ALA A 20 6.86 -12.62 -5.78
CA ALA A 20 6.09 -13.58 -4.97
C ALA A 20 4.57 -13.37 -5.05
N MET A 21 4.12 -12.12 -5.22
CA MET A 21 2.71 -11.72 -5.25
C MET A 21 2.14 -11.62 -6.68
N ASP A 22 2.94 -12.00 -7.69
CA ASP A 22 2.59 -11.97 -9.12
C ASP A 22 1.99 -10.62 -9.58
N ARG A 23 2.69 -9.52 -9.26
CA ARG A 23 2.29 -8.17 -9.65
C ARG A 23 3.48 -7.30 -9.99
N SER A 24 3.27 -6.15 -10.65
CA SER A 24 4.36 -5.21 -10.97
C SER A 24 4.97 -4.59 -9.72
N ILE A 25 6.23 -4.13 -9.82
CA ILE A 25 6.93 -3.42 -8.73
C ILE A 25 6.15 -2.18 -8.30
N ASN A 26 5.59 -1.44 -9.26
CA ASN A 26 4.78 -0.25 -8.97
C ASN A 26 3.49 -0.62 -8.22
N ALA A 27 2.80 -1.68 -8.64
CA ALA A 27 1.60 -2.16 -7.95
C ALA A 27 1.91 -2.67 -6.52
N GLN A 28 3.06 -3.30 -6.34
CA GLN A 28 3.56 -3.70 -5.02
C GLN A 28 3.87 -2.48 -4.14
N ALA A 29 4.52 -1.46 -4.68
CA ALA A 29 4.82 -0.22 -3.96
C ALA A 29 3.55 0.53 -3.57
N GLU A 30 2.62 0.68 -4.50
CA GLU A 30 1.32 1.32 -4.25
C GLU A 30 0.55 0.60 -3.15
N PHE A 31 0.53 -0.74 -3.17
CA PHE A 31 -0.11 -1.52 -2.12
C PHE A 31 0.51 -1.25 -0.74
N TRP A 32 1.83 -1.30 -0.61
CA TRP A 32 2.49 -1.02 0.68
C TRP A 32 2.23 0.39 1.18
N ILE A 33 2.23 1.39 0.29
CA ILE A 33 1.90 2.78 0.64
C ILE A 33 0.46 2.87 1.13
N LYS A 34 -0.50 2.30 0.40
CA LYS A 34 -1.92 2.33 0.78
C LYS A 34 -2.19 1.60 2.10
N ILE A 35 -1.56 0.44 2.31
CA ILE A 35 -1.72 -0.31 3.57
C ILE A 35 -1.09 0.43 4.75
N GLY A 36 0.08 1.05 4.55
CA GLY A 36 0.74 1.86 5.58
C GLY A 36 -0.14 3.03 6.02
N LEU A 37 -0.68 3.77 5.05
CA LEU A 37 -1.63 4.87 5.32
C LEU A 37 -2.88 4.37 6.05
N LEU A 38 -3.46 3.24 5.64
CA LEU A 38 -4.63 2.66 6.30
C LEU A 38 -4.34 2.24 7.74
N ALA A 39 -3.17 1.66 8.00
CA ALA A 39 -2.73 1.30 9.34
C ALA A 39 -2.51 2.53 10.23
N GLU A 40 -1.92 3.60 9.68
CA GLU A 40 -1.74 4.87 10.40
C GLU A 40 -3.08 5.53 10.77
N LEU A 41 -4.05 5.51 9.85
CA LEU A 41 -5.38 6.09 10.09
C LEU A 41 -6.29 5.21 10.96
N ASN A 42 -6.00 3.91 11.05
CA ASN A 42 -6.82 2.94 11.76
C ASN A 42 -5.97 1.99 12.63
N PRO A 43 -5.22 2.49 13.63
CA PRO A 43 -4.25 1.70 14.39
C PRO A 43 -4.86 0.56 15.21
N HIS A 44 -6.18 0.61 15.44
CA HIS A 44 -6.92 -0.41 16.19
C HIS A 44 -7.47 -1.54 15.31
N LEU A 45 -7.44 -1.40 13.99
CA LEU A 45 -7.96 -2.42 13.10
C LEU A 45 -6.93 -3.51 12.85
N PRO A 46 -7.33 -4.80 12.89
CA PRO A 46 -6.46 -5.88 12.52
C PRO A 46 -6.17 -5.85 11.02
N TYR A 47 -5.03 -6.42 10.62
CA TYR A 47 -4.56 -6.40 9.23
C TYR A 47 -5.61 -6.86 8.21
N ASN A 48 -6.36 -7.92 8.54
CA ASN A 48 -7.39 -8.48 7.65
C ASN A 48 -8.49 -7.45 7.33
N GLU A 49 -8.87 -6.62 8.30
CA GLU A 49 -9.85 -5.54 8.10
C GLU A 49 -9.27 -4.40 7.27
N LEU A 50 -7.97 -4.12 7.40
CA LEU A 50 -7.28 -3.16 6.53
C LEU A 50 -7.25 -3.65 5.08
N ILE A 51 -7.03 -4.95 4.86
CA ILE A 51 -7.08 -5.56 3.53
C ILE A 51 -8.49 -5.52 2.96
N ASN A 52 -9.51 -5.85 3.75
CA ASN A 52 -10.90 -5.71 3.32
C ASN A 52 -11.20 -4.26 2.90
N LYS A 53 -10.78 -3.27 3.70
CA LYS A 53 -10.93 -1.84 3.36
C LYS A 53 -10.21 -1.47 2.07
N LEU A 54 -9.02 -2.02 1.84
CA LEU A 54 -8.22 -1.76 0.64
C LEU A 54 -8.85 -2.38 -0.62
N LEU A 55 -9.40 -3.60 -0.52
CA LEU A 55 -10.01 -4.33 -1.64
C LEU A 55 -11.41 -3.81 -1.98
N LEU A 56 -12.15 -3.32 -0.99
CA LEU A 56 -13.49 -2.75 -1.17
C LEU A 56 -13.47 -1.32 -1.74
N ASP A 57 -12.27 -0.80 -2.04
CA ASP A 57 -11.95 0.42 -2.78
C ASP A 57 -13.08 1.46 -2.78
N LYS A 58 -13.36 2.05 -1.61
CA LYS A 58 -14.04 3.34 -1.58
C LYS A 58 -12.97 4.39 -1.87
N PRO A 59 -13.03 5.11 -3.01
CA PRO A 59 -12.01 6.08 -3.43
C PRO A 59 -11.87 7.30 -2.49
N ASP A 60 -12.59 7.31 -1.37
CA ASP A 60 -12.67 8.41 -0.41
C ASP A 60 -11.49 8.43 0.58
N LEU A 61 -10.60 7.44 0.57
CA LEU A 61 -9.47 7.36 1.51
C LEU A 61 -8.44 8.51 1.37
N ILE A 62 -8.40 9.18 0.21
CA ILE A 62 -7.48 10.32 -0.05
C ILE A 62 -8.22 11.66 -0.02
N ARG A 63 -9.56 11.65 -0.13
CA ARG A 63 -10.38 12.85 0.00
C ARG A 63 -10.89 12.86 1.43
N GLY A 64 -10.22 13.56 2.31
CA GLY A 64 -10.78 13.91 3.62
C GLY A 64 -12.09 14.68 3.43
N ARG A 65 -13.20 13.97 3.27
CA ARG A 65 -14.62 14.33 3.47
C ARG A 65 -15.54 13.31 2.78
N GLY A 66 -16.42 12.74 3.59
CA GLY A 66 -17.54 11.87 3.23
C GLY A 66 -18.19 11.36 4.50
#